data_AF-A0A4Q3UK47-F1
#
_entry.id   AF-A0A4Q3UK47-F1
#
_cell.length_a   1.000
_cell.length_b   1.000
_cell.length_c   1.000
_cell.angle_alpha   90.00
_cell.angle_beta   90.00
_cell.angle_gamma   90.00
#
_symmetry.space_group_name_H-M   'P 1'
#
loop_
_entity.id
_entity.type
_entity.pdbx_description
1 polymer ?
#
loop_
_entity_poly.entity_id
_entity_poly.type
_entity_poly.pdbx_seq_one_letter_code
_entity_poly.pdbx_strand_id
1 'polypeptide(L)'
;MALPMTLLTGLVATAALTLAPQSKPAGGITLSVQAWTFTRFTTAEAIEMTARAGARNIELFPGQTLKAGSNVRVGPEMGEEATRELRDVLSRHGLRAVAYGVTGIAKDPAQARTLFGWAKSLGIGVINTESTENLDTAEAMAKEFDIKVGIHNHPRRADDPNYRVWDPAYVLSQVKNRDRRIGACADTGHWVRSGIRPIDALKILKGRVVSSHLKDLNEFSPAGHDVPFGTGISDIPAILRFYQSEKFDGPVSVEYEHNMERSLPEVSSCIGFVRGFITPKR
;
A
#
# COMPACT_ATOMS: atom_id res chain seq x y z
N MET A 1 65.98 8.58 27.18
CA MET A 1 65.44 8.88 25.84
C MET A 1 64.19 8.03 25.66
N ALA A 2 63.00 8.64 25.72
CA ALA A 2 61.72 7.97 25.51
C ALA A 2 60.96 8.73 24.41
N LEU A 3 60.61 8.04 23.33
CA LEU A 3 59.74 8.58 22.27
C LEU A 3 58.27 8.39 22.68
N PRO A 4 57.38 9.36 22.44
CA PRO A 4 55.95 9.17 22.63
C PRO A 4 55.33 8.51 21.39
N MET A 5 54.59 7.43 21.62
CA MET A 5 53.79 6.73 20.62
C MET A 5 52.46 7.46 20.45
N THR A 6 52.25 8.09 19.30
CA THR A 6 51.00 8.81 18.99
C THR A 6 49.96 7.82 18.48
N LEU A 7 48.88 7.62 19.24
CA LEU A 7 47.75 6.78 18.86
C LEU A 7 46.81 7.59 17.95
N LEU A 8 46.72 7.22 16.67
CA LEU A 8 45.81 7.85 15.72
C LEU A 8 44.45 7.13 15.79
N THR A 9 43.46 7.73 16.47
CA THR A 9 42.08 7.24 16.47
C THR A 9 41.39 7.66 15.17
N GLY A 10 41.21 6.71 14.25
CA GLY A 10 40.44 6.91 13.03
C GLY A 10 38.96 7.04 13.35
N LEU A 11 38.39 8.22 13.09
CA LEU A 11 36.96 8.49 13.20
C LEU A 11 36.25 7.91 11.96
N VAL A 12 35.56 6.78 12.12
CA VAL A 12 34.68 6.24 11.07
C VAL A 12 33.38 7.04 11.10
N ALA A 13 33.23 7.99 10.16
CA ALA A 13 31.98 8.70 9.97
C ALA A 13 30.98 7.78 9.25
N THR A 14 29.99 7.25 9.98
CA THR A 14 28.81 6.62 9.39
C THR A 14 27.93 7.70 8.77
N ALA A 15 28.04 7.89 7.45
CA ALA A 15 27.12 8.74 6.71
C ALA A 15 25.73 8.09 6.72
N ALA A 16 24.84 8.56 7.61
CA ALA A 16 23.43 8.24 7.52
C ALA A 16 22.89 8.84 6.21
N LEU A 17 22.59 7.97 5.24
CA LEU A 17 21.96 8.37 3.99
C LEU A 17 20.53 8.82 4.31
N THR A 18 20.37 10.11 4.58
CA THR A 18 19.07 10.73 4.70
C THR A 18 18.44 10.76 3.32
N LEU A 19 17.48 9.86 3.07
CA LEU A 19 16.61 9.95 1.90
C LEU A 19 15.96 11.34 1.94
N ALA A 20 16.34 12.20 0.98
CA ALA A 20 15.73 13.50 0.83
C ALA A 20 14.21 13.33 0.75
N PRO A 21 13.41 14.16 1.46
CA PRO A 21 11.97 14.14 1.31
C PRO A 21 11.64 14.42 -0.16
N GLN A 22 11.06 13.44 -0.85
CA GLN A 22 10.49 13.68 -2.18
C GLN A 22 9.45 14.78 -2.04
N SER A 23 9.56 15.82 -2.86
CA SER A 23 8.50 16.81 -3.04
C SER A 23 7.19 16.07 -3.28
N LYS A 24 6.09 16.52 -2.64
CA LYS A 24 4.75 15.94 -2.85
C LYS A 24 4.51 15.74 -4.35
N PRO A 25 4.08 14.55 -4.81
CA PRO A 25 3.81 14.31 -6.22
C PRO A 25 2.87 15.38 -6.76
N ALA A 26 3.14 15.88 -7.96
CA ALA A 26 2.20 16.73 -8.67
C ALA A 26 0.87 15.98 -8.78
N GLY A 27 -0.21 16.53 -8.22
CA GLY A 27 -1.54 15.91 -8.23
C GLY A 27 -1.93 15.09 -6.99
N GLY A 28 -1.12 15.06 -5.93
CA GLY A 28 -1.49 14.48 -4.62
C GLY A 28 -1.43 12.95 -4.53
N ILE A 29 -1.54 12.23 -5.65
CA ILE A 29 -1.47 10.76 -5.67
C ILE A 29 -0.04 10.25 -5.42
N THR A 30 0.11 9.37 -4.42
CA THR A 30 1.34 8.60 -4.21
C THR A 30 1.23 7.28 -4.99
N LEU A 31 1.74 7.23 -6.22
CA LEU A 31 1.69 6.02 -7.04
C LEU A 31 2.62 4.94 -6.48
N SER A 32 2.07 3.76 -6.20
CA SER A 32 2.75 2.56 -5.69
C SER A 32 2.36 1.30 -6.46
N VAL A 33 3.05 0.18 -6.18
CA VAL A 33 2.61 -1.18 -6.54
C VAL A 33 2.30 -1.94 -5.25
N GLN A 34 1.21 -2.71 -5.24
CA GLN A 34 0.88 -3.69 -4.19
C GLN A 34 1.75 -4.93 -4.43
N ALA A 35 2.64 -5.28 -3.49
CA ALA A 35 3.58 -6.40 -3.59
C ALA A 35 2.92 -7.77 -3.82
N TRP A 36 1.63 -7.94 -3.50
CA TRP A 36 0.83 -9.12 -3.83
C TRP A 36 0.74 -9.40 -5.33
N THR A 37 0.84 -8.36 -6.16
CA THR A 37 1.05 -8.48 -7.62
C THR A 37 2.20 -9.43 -7.97
N PHE A 38 3.23 -9.46 -7.12
CA PHE A 38 4.42 -10.28 -7.24
C PHE A 38 4.50 -11.34 -6.13
N THR A 39 3.36 -11.87 -5.66
CA THR A 39 3.29 -12.88 -4.58
C THR A 39 4.05 -14.17 -4.90
N ARG A 40 4.31 -14.46 -6.19
CA ARG A 40 5.13 -15.60 -6.64
C ARG A 40 6.63 -15.40 -6.44
N PHE A 41 7.03 -14.20 -6.05
CA PHE A 41 8.41 -13.82 -5.80
C PHE A 41 8.60 -13.41 -4.34
N THR A 42 9.86 -13.30 -3.93
CA THR A 42 10.23 -12.77 -2.61
C THR A 42 10.03 -11.25 -2.56
N THR A 43 10.04 -10.69 -1.35
CA THR A 43 9.87 -9.24 -1.16
C THR A 43 10.99 -8.45 -1.85
N ALA A 44 12.22 -8.94 -1.79
CA ALA A 44 13.35 -8.31 -2.47
C ALA A 44 13.16 -8.26 -3.99
N GLU A 45 12.71 -9.36 -4.59
CA GLU A 45 12.38 -9.41 -6.02
C GLU A 45 11.18 -8.53 -6.36
N ALA A 46 10.14 -8.51 -5.53
CA ALA A 46 8.98 -7.64 -5.71
C ALA A 46 9.36 -6.15 -5.67
N ILE A 47 10.29 -5.75 -4.80
CA ILE A 47 10.86 -4.40 -4.74
C ILE A 47 11.62 -4.09 -6.03
N GLU A 48 12.48 -4.98 -6.50
CA GLU A 48 13.21 -4.81 -7.76
C GLU A 48 12.23 -4.68 -8.95
N MET A 49 11.25 -5.57 -9.06
CA MET A 49 10.24 -5.55 -10.11
C MET A 49 9.40 -4.27 -10.07
N THR A 50 9.08 -3.77 -8.88
CA THR A 50 8.40 -2.47 -8.70
C THR A 50 9.24 -1.31 -9.25
N ALA A 51 10.55 -1.30 -8.97
CA ALA A 51 11.48 -0.33 -9.56
C ALA A 51 11.55 -0.43 -11.09
N ARG A 52 11.61 -1.67 -11.61
CA ARG A 52 11.64 -1.94 -13.06
C ARG A 52 10.35 -1.53 -13.77
N ALA A 53 9.20 -1.63 -13.10
CA ALA A 53 7.93 -1.08 -13.59
C ALA A 53 7.90 0.46 -13.59
N GLY A 54 8.90 1.10 -12.97
CA GLY A 54 9.07 2.55 -12.90
C GLY A 54 8.38 3.21 -11.70
N ALA A 55 7.82 2.44 -10.78
CA ALA A 55 7.30 3.00 -9.53
C ALA A 55 8.44 3.36 -8.57
N ARG A 56 8.15 4.26 -7.61
CA ARG A 56 9.08 4.64 -6.53
C ARG A 56 8.56 4.28 -5.15
N ASN A 57 7.37 3.71 -5.09
CA ASN A 57 6.71 3.35 -3.85
C ASN A 57 6.15 1.93 -3.98
N ILE A 58 6.09 1.23 -2.86
CA ILE A 58 5.53 -0.12 -2.76
C ILE A 58 4.62 -0.20 -1.54
N GLU A 59 3.56 -0.96 -1.65
CA GLU A 59 2.76 -1.45 -0.53
C GLU A 59 3.16 -2.90 -0.23
N LEU A 60 3.58 -3.16 1.00
CA LEU A 60 4.01 -4.48 1.45
C LEU A 60 2.83 -5.26 2.03
N PHE A 61 2.85 -6.59 1.98
CA PHE A 61 1.79 -7.43 2.56
C PHE A 61 2.36 -8.42 3.60
N PRO A 62 1.54 -8.88 4.57
CA PRO A 62 1.99 -9.81 5.60
C PRO A 62 2.40 -11.17 5.01
N GLY A 63 3.52 -11.72 5.48
CA GLY A 63 3.85 -13.13 5.23
C GLY A 63 4.69 -13.39 3.98
N GLN A 64 4.98 -12.40 3.15
CA GLN A 64 5.89 -12.59 2.01
C GLN A 64 7.29 -12.96 2.50
N THR A 65 7.94 -13.93 1.87
CA THR A 65 9.34 -14.27 2.19
C THR A 65 10.24 -13.09 1.83
N LEU A 66 11.16 -12.70 2.72
CA LEU A 66 12.00 -11.52 2.52
C LEU A 66 12.90 -11.62 1.28
N LYS A 67 13.61 -12.73 1.12
CA LYS A 67 14.59 -12.98 0.05
C LYS A 67 14.77 -14.48 -0.21
N ALA A 68 15.35 -14.83 -1.35
CA ALA A 68 15.62 -16.21 -1.71
C ALA A 68 16.44 -16.92 -0.61
N GLY A 69 16.04 -18.14 -0.25
CA GLY A 69 16.68 -18.94 0.79
C GLY A 69 16.42 -18.49 2.24
N SER A 70 15.62 -17.44 2.47
CA SER A 70 15.24 -16.98 3.81
C SER A 70 13.94 -17.62 4.30
N ASN A 71 13.85 -17.86 5.61
CA ASN A 71 12.59 -18.21 6.29
C ASN A 71 11.89 -16.99 6.92
N VAL A 72 12.50 -15.80 6.85
CA VAL A 72 11.93 -14.58 7.42
C VAL A 72 10.73 -14.13 6.59
N ARG A 73 9.62 -13.90 7.27
CA ARG A 73 8.38 -13.38 6.69
C ARG A 73 8.24 -11.90 7.01
N VAL A 74 7.86 -11.10 6.02
CA VAL A 74 7.65 -9.66 6.19
C VAL A 74 6.46 -9.40 7.08
N GLY A 75 6.67 -8.57 8.10
CA GLY A 75 5.69 -8.18 9.09
C GLY A 75 6.34 -7.75 10.40
N PRO A 76 5.53 -7.32 11.40
CA PRO A 76 6.03 -6.80 12.66
C PRO A 76 6.96 -7.75 13.43
N GLU A 77 6.80 -9.05 13.23
CA GLU A 77 7.57 -10.09 13.93
C GLU A 77 8.94 -10.43 13.28
N MET A 78 9.31 -9.76 12.18
CA MET A 78 10.53 -10.08 11.44
C MET A 78 11.83 -9.74 12.19
N GLY A 79 11.75 -8.96 13.26
CA GLY A 79 12.88 -8.51 14.06
C GLY A 79 13.65 -7.33 13.44
N GLU A 80 14.51 -6.70 14.23
CA GLU A 80 15.19 -5.46 13.86
C GLU A 80 16.20 -5.67 12.72
N GLU A 81 16.95 -6.78 12.74
CA GLU A 81 17.94 -7.10 11.71
C GLU A 81 17.30 -7.26 10.33
N ALA A 82 16.23 -8.05 10.24
CA ALA A 82 15.53 -8.21 8.98
C ALA A 82 14.79 -6.93 8.55
N THR A 83 14.31 -6.12 9.50
CA THR A 83 13.73 -4.80 9.20
C THR A 83 14.78 -3.85 8.60
N ARG A 84 16.02 -3.87 9.10
CA ARG A 84 17.14 -3.13 8.50
C ARG A 84 17.44 -3.65 7.10
N GLU A 85 17.50 -4.96 6.90
CA GLU A 85 17.71 -5.54 5.57
C GLU A 85 16.61 -5.13 4.57
N LEU A 86 15.33 -5.17 4.99
CA LEU A 86 14.22 -4.68 4.18
C LEU A 86 14.41 -3.21 3.79
N ARG A 87 14.82 -2.36 4.74
CA ARG A 87 15.12 -0.93 4.48
C ARG A 87 16.27 -0.75 3.50
N ASP A 88 17.31 -1.58 3.59
CA ASP A 88 18.46 -1.54 2.68
C ASP A 88 18.07 -1.95 1.26
N VAL A 89 17.23 -2.98 1.12
CA VAL A 89 16.71 -3.40 -0.19
C VAL A 89 15.84 -2.30 -0.81
N LEU A 90 14.91 -1.72 -0.04
CA LEU A 90 14.12 -0.57 -0.49
C LEU A 90 15.03 0.59 -0.97
N SER A 91 16.03 0.95 -0.16
CA SER A 91 16.94 2.06 -0.45
C SER A 91 17.79 1.78 -1.69
N ARG A 92 18.30 0.56 -1.87
CA ARG A 92 19.11 0.14 -3.03
C ARG A 92 18.36 0.32 -4.35
N HIS A 93 17.05 0.12 -4.34
CA HIS A 93 16.20 0.30 -5.52
C HIS A 93 15.50 1.67 -5.58
N GLY A 94 15.83 2.59 -4.66
CA GLY A 94 15.23 3.93 -4.62
C GLY A 94 13.73 3.93 -4.33
N LEU A 95 13.27 2.97 -3.54
CA LEU A 95 11.87 2.74 -3.19
C LEU A 95 11.56 3.08 -1.74
N ARG A 96 10.30 3.40 -1.48
CA ARG A 96 9.73 3.57 -0.13
C ARG A 96 8.54 2.63 0.05
N ALA A 97 8.44 2.02 1.22
CA ALA A 97 7.20 1.36 1.65
C ALA A 97 6.21 2.43 2.13
N VAL A 98 5.07 2.59 1.45
CA VAL A 98 4.09 3.65 1.74
C VAL A 98 2.85 3.13 2.45
N ALA A 99 2.54 1.86 2.25
CA ALA A 99 1.43 1.17 2.90
C ALA A 99 1.83 -0.26 3.29
N TYR A 100 1.08 -0.85 4.23
CA TYR A 100 1.18 -2.25 4.59
C TYR A 100 -0.20 -2.88 4.78
N GLY A 101 -0.44 -4.04 4.19
CA GLY A 101 -1.68 -4.79 4.31
C GLY A 101 -1.93 -5.71 3.13
N VAL A 102 -3.07 -6.40 3.07
CA VAL A 102 -4.17 -6.35 4.04
C VAL A 102 -3.83 -7.18 5.28
N THR A 103 -3.94 -6.59 6.48
CA THR A 103 -3.57 -7.24 7.76
C THR A 103 -4.65 -7.06 8.81
N GLY A 104 -4.72 -7.97 9.78
CA GLY A 104 -5.55 -7.78 10.97
C GLY A 104 -4.98 -6.71 11.90
N ILE A 105 -5.86 -6.06 12.66
CA ILE A 105 -5.49 -5.17 13.77
C ILE A 105 -5.99 -5.81 15.07
N ALA A 106 -5.08 -6.04 16.01
CA ALA A 106 -5.42 -6.64 17.30
C ALA A 106 -6.36 -5.74 18.12
N LYS A 107 -7.27 -6.36 18.87
CA LYS A 107 -8.11 -5.65 19.85
C LYS A 107 -7.28 -5.08 20.99
N ASP A 108 -6.29 -5.85 21.45
CA ASP A 108 -5.38 -5.47 22.52
C ASP A 108 -4.44 -4.34 22.05
N PRO A 109 -4.44 -3.17 22.73
CA PRO A 109 -3.62 -2.03 22.33
C PRO A 109 -2.11 -2.31 22.35
N ALA A 110 -1.62 -3.18 23.24
CA ALA A 110 -0.19 -3.50 23.30
C ALA A 110 0.25 -4.29 22.05
N GLN A 111 -0.53 -5.30 21.66
CA GLN A 111 -0.29 -6.03 20.40
C GLN A 111 -0.46 -5.15 19.16
N ALA A 112 -1.49 -4.30 19.12
CA ALA A 112 -1.69 -3.36 18.01
C ALA A 112 -0.50 -2.38 17.89
N ARG A 113 0.06 -1.93 19.02
CA ARG A 113 1.23 -1.04 19.05
C ARG A 113 2.45 -1.65 18.34
N THR A 114 2.66 -2.97 18.41
CA THR A 114 3.76 -3.63 17.68
C THR A 114 3.66 -3.41 16.18
N LEU A 115 2.47 -3.59 15.60
CA LEU A 115 2.22 -3.36 14.18
C LEU A 115 2.46 -1.90 13.78
N PHE A 116 1.86 -0.95 14.51
CA PHE A 116 1.96 0.47 14.18
C PHE A 116 3.38 1.02 14.41
N GLY A 117 4.07 0.57 15.46
CA GLY A 117 5.46 0.91 15.72
C GLY A 117 6.40 0.40 14.62
N TRP A 118 6.23 -0.86 14.19
CA TRP A 118 6.98 -1.41 13.07
C TRP A 118 6.72 -0.63 11.77
N ALA A 119 5.45 -0.38 11.44
CA ALA A 119 5.08 0.42 10.28
C ALA A 119 5.71 1.82 10.31
N LYS A 120 5.67 2.50 11.47
CA LYS A 120 6.30 3.81 11.67
C LYS A 120 7.81 3.75 11.44
N SER A 121 8.49 2.70 11.88
CA SER A 121 9.94 2.52 11.74
C SER A 121 10.42 2.37 10.28
N LEU A 122 9.51 2.02 9.37
CA LEU A 122 9.73 1.95 7.92
C LEU A 122 9.23 3.19 7.17
N GLY A 123 8.61 4.15 7.88
CA GLY A 123 8.00 5.34 7.30
C GLY A 123 6.70 5.05 6.54
N ILE A 124 6.03 3.93 6.82
CA ILE A 124 4.73 3.58 6.27
C ILE A 124 3.67 4.53 6.83
N GLY A 125 2.84 5.08 5.94
CA GLY A 125 1.81 6.06 6.29
C GLY A 125 0.38 5.50 6.32
N VAL A 126 0.17 4.28 5.82
CA VAL A 126 -1.15 3.64 5.75
C VAL A 126 -1.07 2.16 6.11
N ILE A 127 -1.98 1.68 6.94
CA ILE A 127 -2.21 0.25 7.18
C ILE A 127 -3.58 -0.12 6.60
N ASN A 128 -3.61 -1.11 5.71
CA ASN A 128 -4.85 -1.61 5.13
C ASN A 128 -5.33 -2.87 5.88
N THR A 129 -6.61 -2.93 6.20
CA THR A 129 -7.22 -3.99 7.02
C THR A 129 -8.63 -4.31 6.56
N GLU A 130 -9.14 -5.50 6.87
CA GLU A 130 -10.56 -5.83 6.80
C GLU A 130 -11.26 -5.80 8.16
N SER A 131 -10.49 -5.63 9.24
CA SER A 131 -11.02 -5.63 10.61
C SER A 131 -11.93 -4.41 10.82
N THR A 132 -13.20 -4.69 11.10
CA THR A 132 -14.21 -3.66 11.47
C THR A 132 -14.58 -3.74 12.95
N GLU A 133 -14.24 -4.84 13.61
CA GLU A 133 -14.52 -5.15 15.00
C GLU A 133 -13.57 -4.45 16.00
N ASN A 134 -12.38 -4.03 15.55
CA ASN A 134 -11.34 -3.44 16.41
C ASN A 134 -11.04 -1.97 16.08
N LEU A 135 -12.01 -1.25 15.50
CA LEU A 135 -11.79 0.12 15.01
C LEU A 135 -11.49 1.14 16.12
N ASP A 136 -11.91 0.90 17.36
CA ASP A 136 -11.58 1.78 18.48
C ASP A 136 -10.09 1.71 18.82
N THR A 137 -9.52 0.50 18.83
CA THR A 137 -8.07 0.29 18.97
C THR A 137 -7.33 0.86 17.76
N ALA A 138 -7.82 0.61 16.54
CA ALA A 138 -7.24 1.17 15.33
C ALA A 138 -7.22 2.70 15.33
N GLU A 139 -8.29 3.34 15.80
CA GLU A 139 -8.39 4.80 15.93
C GLU A 139 -7.44 5.38 16.97
N ALA A 140 -7.28 4.71 18.12
CA ALA A 140 -6.29 5.10 19.12
C ALA A 140 -4.86 5.00 18.58
N MET A 141 -4.52 3.91 17.86
CA MET A 141 -3.20 3.74 17.25
C MET A 141 -2.95 4.69 16.09
N ALA A 142 -3.96 4.93 15.24
CA ALA A 142 -3.88 5.94 14.19
C ALA A 142 -3.56 7.32 14.78
N LYS A 143 -4.21 7.67 15.91
CA LYS A 143 -3.95 8.88 16.71
C LYS A 143 -2.52 8.96 17.22
N GLU A 144 -2.06 7.91 17.89
CA GLU A 144 -0.73 7.83 18.52
C GLU A 144 0.42 7.89 17.50
N PHE A 145 0.32 7.15 16.40
CA PHE A 145 1.43 6.97 15.45
C PHE A 145 1.39 7.90 14.23
N ASP A 146 0.27 8.61 14.03
CA ASP A 146 -0.02 9.36 12.82
C ASP A 146 0.08 8.49 11.56
N ILE A 147 -0.67 7.39 11.58
CA ILE A 147 -0.78 6.42 10.48
C ILE A 147 -2.26 6.30 10.11
N LYS A 148 -2.59 6.38 8.81
CA LYS A 148 -3.95 6.16 8.31
C LYS A 148 -4.29 4.66 8.35
N VAL A 149 -5.55 4.32 8.56
CA VAL A 149 -6.06 2.94 8.50
C VAL A 149 -7.15 2.88 7.44
N GLY A 150 -6.94 2.06 6.40
CA GLY A 150 -7.87 1.85 5.31
C GLY A 150 -8.60 0.51 5.44
N ILE A 151 -9.93 0.54 5.51
CA ILE A 151 -10.76 -0.67 5.41
C ILE A 151 -10.77 -1.11 3.94
N HIS A 152 -10.11 -2.22 3.61
CA HIS A 152 -10.02 -2.80 2.27
C HIS A 152 -11.23 -3.68 1.98
N ASN A 153 -11.81 -3.52 0.79
CA ASN A 153 -12.94 -4.31 0.34
C ASN A 153 -12.49 -5.49 -0.53
N HIS A 154 -12.71 -6.74 -0.11
CA HIS A 154 -12.71 -7.89 -1.01
C HIS A 154 -14.08 -8.07 -1.69
N PRO A 155 -14.21 -8.98 -2.68
CA PRO A 155 -15.48 -9.21 -3.35
C PRO A 155 -16.57 -9.69 -2.38
N ARG A 156 -17.82 -9.41 -2.75
CA ARG A 156 -18.98 -9.99 -2.10
C ARG A 156 -18.85 -11.51 -2.05
N ARG A 157 -19.03 -12.08 -0.86
CA ARG A 157 -19.02 -13.53 -0.63
C ARG A 157 -20.46 -14.04 -0.68
N ALA A 158 -20.73 -14.97 -1.60
CA ALA A 158 -22.07 -15.54 -1.75
C ALA A 158 -22.39 -16.54 -0.62
N ASP A 159 -21.36 -17.15 -0.05
CA ASP A 159 -21.37 -18.14 1.01
C ASP A 159 -21.31 -17.52 2.43
N ASP A 160 -20.99 -16.23 2.54
CA ASP A 160 -20.96 -15.50 3.82
C ASP A 160 -21.78 -14.21 3.74
N PRO A 161 -23.08 -14.25 4.09
CA PRO A 161 -23.93 -13.06 4.09
C PRO A 161 -23.54 -12.03 5.16
N ASN A 162 -22.73 -12.41 6.15
CA ASN A 162 -22.24 -11.51 7.20
C ASN A 162 -20.98 -10.75 6.76
N TYR A 163 -20.35 -11.16 5.66
CA TYR A 163 -19.26 -10.39 5.05
C TYR A 163 -19.82 -9.15 4.36
N ARG A 164 -19.56 -7.97 4.94
CA ARG A 164 -20.15 -6.69 4.50
C ARG A 164 -19.16 -5.68 3.94
N VAL A 165 -17.86 -5.92 4.05
CA VAL A 165 -16.82 -4.94 3.69
C VAL A 165 -16.81 -4.62 2.18
N TRP A 166 -17.35 -5.51 1.34
CA TRP A 166 -17.58 -5.26 -0.09
C TRP A 166 -18.52 -4.08 -0.39
N ASP A 167 -19.41 -3.72 0.54
CA ASP A 167 -20.39 -2.64 0.37
C ASP A 167 -19.83 -1.27 0.83
N PRO A 168 -19.68 -0.29 -0.08
CA PRO A 168 -19.18 1.04 0.28
C PRO A 168 -20.06 1.79 1.29
N ALA A 169 -21.38 1.53 1.32
CA ALA A 169 -22.27 2.14 2.31
C ALA A 169 -22.01 1.58 3.72
N TYR A 170 -21.73 0.27 3.82
CA TYR A 170 -21.30 -0.34 5.07
C TYR A 170 -19.96 0.24 5.53
N VAL A 171 -18.94 0.30 4.66
CA VAL A 171 -17.64 0.90 5.01
C VAL A 171 -17.82 2.36 5.47
N LEU A 172 -18.62 3.17 4.76
CA LEU A 172 -18.93 4.53 5.18
C LEU A 172 -19.57 4.57 6.57
N SER A 173 -20.49 3.66 6.88
CA SER A 173 -21.14 3.59 8.19
C SER A 173 -20.15 3.33 9.33
N GLN A 174 -19.07 2.59 9.07
CA GLN A 174 -18.01 2.29 10.05
C GLN A 174 -17.08 3.47 10.31
N VAL A 175 -16.84 4.31 9.30
CA VAL A 175 -15.81 5.35 9.37
C VAL A 175 -16.34 6.78 9.51
N LYS A 176 -17.57 7.09 9.06
CA LYS A 176 -18.06 8.49 8.91
C LYS A 176 -17.91 9.38 10.15
N ASN A 177 -18.02 8.81 11.35
CA ASN A 177 -17.96 9.51 12.63
C ASN A 177 -16.62 9.33 13.38
N ARG A 178 -15.62 8.69 12.75
CA ARG A 178 -14.28 8.46 13.32
C ARG A 178 -13.29 9.51 12.86
N ASP A 179 -12.13 9.56 13.51
CA ASP A 179 -10.94 10.31 13.07
C ASP A 179 -10.71 10.18 11.55
N ARG A 180 -10.29 11.27 10.90
CA ARG A 180 -10.11 11.32 9.43
C ARG A 180 -9.05 10.34 8.92
N ARG A 181 -8.17 9.85 9.80
CA ARG A 181 -7.20 8.80 9.47
C ARG A 181 -7.82 7.41 9.33
N ILE A 182 -9.03 7.19 9.82
CA ILE A 182 -9.76 5.94 9.62
C ILE A 182 -10.64 6.08 8.37
N GLY A 183 -10.40 5.30 7.34
CA GLY A 183 -11.10 5.45 6.06
C GLY A 183 -11.21 4.13 5.30
N ALA A 184 -11.48 4.24 3.99
CA ALA A 184 -11.50 3.12 3.08
C ALA A 184 -10.14 2.97 2.37
N CYS A 185 -9.70 1.72 2.20
CA CYS A 185 -8.81 1.32 1.11
C CYS A 185 -9.70 0.90 -0.05
N ALA A 186 -9.86 1.78 -1.04
CA ALA A 186 -10.76 1.58 -2.16
C ALA A 186 -10.17 0.59 -3.17
N ASP A 187 -10.67 -0.65 -3.18
CA ASP A 187 -10.34 -1.63 -4.22
C ASP A 187 -11.35 -1.58 -5.36
N THR A 188 -10.90 -1.11 -6.52
CA THR A 188 -11.78 -0.88 -7.67
C THR A 188 -12.15 -2.16 -8.40
N GLY A 189 -11.29 -3.18 -8.38
CA GLY A 189 -11.58 -4.47 -9.03
C GLY A 189 -12.58 -5.29 -8.23
N HIS A 190 -12.46 -5.30 -6.90
CA HIS A 190 -13.37 -6.03 -6.04
C HIS A 190 -14.80 -5.47 -6.06
N TRP A 191 -14.96 -4.16 -6.25
CA TRP A 191 -16.29 -3.58 -6.50
C TRP A 191 -16.87 -4.06 -7.82
N VAL A 192 -16.09 -4.09 -8.90
CA VAL A 192 -16.54 -4.64 -10.19
C VAL A 192 -17.01 -6.08 -10.05
N ARG A 193 -16.22 -6.93 -9.36
CA ARG A 193 -16.59 -8.33 -9.06
C ARG A 193 -17.85 -8.46 -8.21
N SER A 194 -18.20 -7.41 -7.46
CA SER A 194 -19.38 -7.34 -6.61
C SER A 194 -20.58 -6.70 -7.29
N GLY A 195 -20.51 -6.39 -8.59
CA GLY A 195 -21.58 -5.72 -9.33
C GLY A 195 -21.74 -4.24 -8.96
N ILE A 196 -20.66 -3.59 -8.50
CA ILE A 196 -20.62 -2.17 -8.12
C ILE A 196 -19.69 -1.43 -9.07
N ARG A 197 -20.16 -0.34 -9.68
CA ARG A 197 -19.29 0.54 -10.45
C ARG A 197 -18.35 1.29 -9.50
N PRO A 198 -17.02 1.26 -9.71
CA PRO A 198 -16.08 1.87 -8.78
C PRO A 198 -16.32 3.36 -8.52
N ILE A 199 -16.68 4.12 -9.57
CA ILE A 199 -16.96 5.55 -9.42
C ILE A 199 -18.15 5.85 -8.52
N ASP A 200 -19.15 4.95 -8.45
CA ASP A 200 -20.31 5.13 -7.59
C ASP A 200 -19.95 4.82 -6.13
N ALA A 201 -19.14 3.79 -5.89
CA ALA A 201 -18.59 3.49 -4.57
C ALA A 201 -17.71 4.63 -4.05
N LEU A 202 -16.86 5.22 -4.89
CA LEU A 202 -16.02 6.36 -4.54
C LEU A 202 -16.85 7.60 -4.16
N LYS A 203 -17.95 7.87 -4.88
CA LYS A 203 -18.87 8.97 -4.52
C LYS A 203 -19.53 8.76 -3.17
N ILE A 204 -19.89 7.52 -2.82
CA ILE A 204 -20.40 7.18 -1.47
C ILE A 204 -19.32 7.46 -0.42
N LEU A 205 -18.07 7.08 -0.69
CA LEU A 205 -16.93 7.21 0.22
C LEU A 205 -16.22 8.58 0.15
N LYS A 206 -16.85 9.60 -0.46
CA LYS A 206 -16.27 10.93 -0.64
C LYS A 206 -15.71 11.49 0.67
N GLY A 207 -14.47 12.00 0.62
CA GLY A 207 -13.75 12.49 1.79
C GLY A 207 -13.30 11.46 2.82
N ARG A 208 -13.55 10.15 2.62
CA ARG A 208 -13.19 9.06 3.53
C ARG A 208 -12.29 7.98 2.90
N VAL A 209 -11.77 8.18 1.70
CA VAL A 209 -10.75 7.30 1.09
C VAL A 209 -9.37 7.71 1.59
N VAL A 210 -8.57 6.74 2.07
CA VAL A 210 -7.20 6.98 2.59
C VAL A 210 -6.11 6.28 1.78
N SER A 211 -6.48 5.25 1.04
CA SER A 211 -5.64 4.44 0.14
C SER A 211 -6.53 3.83 -0.96
N SER A 212 -5.92 3.33 -2.02
CA SER A 212 -6.64 2.58 -3.06
C SER A 212 -5.79 1.44 -3.60
N HIS A 213 -6.42 0.29 -3.80
CA HIS A 213 -5.94 -0.78 -4.67
C HIS A 213 -6.61 -0.58 -6.03
N LEU A 214 -5.85 -0.02 -6.96
CA LEU A 214 -6.37 0.33 -8.28
C LEU A 214 -6.21 -0.87 -9.23
N LYS A 215 -7.34 -1.30 -9.80
CA LYS A 215 -7.46 -2.46 -10.69
C LYS A 215 -8.45 -2.12 -11.80
N ASP A 216 -8.12 -2.52 -13.03
CA ASP A 216 -9.05 -2.49 -14.16
C ASP A 216 -9.40 -3.93 -14.53
N LEU A 217 -10.68 -4.23 -14.79
CA LEU A 217 -11.12 -5.60 -15.08
C LEU A 217 -11.65 -5.73 -16.50
N ASN A 218 -11.53 -6.92 -17.09
CA ASN A 218 -12.03 -7.21 -18.43
C ASN A 218 -13.57 -7.19 -18.54
N GLU A 219 -14.28 -7.52 -17.46
CA GLU A 219 -15.74 -7.61 -17.46
C GLU A 219 -16.36 -7.26 -16.10
N PHE A 220 -17.65 -6.89 -16.12
CA PHE A 220 -18.43 -6.54 -14.94
C PHE A 220 -19.12 -7.76 -14.33
N SER A 221 -18.33 -8.68 -13.78
CA SER A 221 -18.82 -9.94 -13.21
C SER A 221 -17.90 -10.44 -12.07
N PRO A 222 -18.38 -11.37 -11.23
CA PRO A 222 -17.54 -12.05 -10.24
C PRO A 222 -16.32 -12.78 -10.85
N ALA A 223 -16.36 -13.15 -12.13
CA ALA A 223 -15.28 -13.85 -12.84
C ALA A 223 -14.26 -12.90 -13.48
N GLY A 224 -14.47 -11.57 -13.41
CA GLY A 224 -13.57 -10.59 -14.00
C GLY A 224 -12.14 -10.71 -13.47
N HIS A 225 -11.17 -10.68 -14.39
CA HIS A 225 -9.75 -10.69 -14.09
C HIS A 225 -9.10 -9.34 -14.47
N ASP A 226 -7.94 -9.09 -13.87
CA ASP A 226 -7.24 -7.82 -14.04
C ASP A 226 -6.70 -7.70 -15.48
N VAL A 227 -6.76 -6.48 -16.02
CA VAL A 227 -6.23 -6.09 -17.33
C VAL A 227 -5.48 -4.75 -17.21
N PRO A 228 -4.57 -4.43 -18.15
CA PRO A 228 -3.87 -3.15 -18.11
C PRO A 228 -4.84 -1.96 -18.04
N PHE A 229 -4.48 -0.94 -17.26
CA PHE A 229 -5.38 0.19 -17.04
C PHE A 229 -5.78 0.89 -18.34
N GLY A 230 -7.08 1.14 -18.49
CA GLY A 230 -7.66 1.78 -19.66
C GLY A 230 -8.10 0.80 -20.74
N THR A 231 -7.86 -0.51 -20.57
CA THR A 231 -8.36 -1.54 -21.48
C THR A 231 -9.56 -2.31 -20.91
N GLY A 232 -9.92 -2.07 -19.66
CA GLY A 232 -11.04 -2.72 -18.99
C GLY A 232 -12.27 -1.83 -18.85
N ILE A 233 -13.16 -2.24 -17.96
CA ILE A 233 -14.48 -1.62 -17.77
C ILE A 233 -14.58 -0.76 -16.51
N SER A 234 -13.51 -0.62 -15.71
CA SER A 234 -13.54 0.08 -14.42
C SER A 234 -13.60 1.61 -14.53
N ASP A 235 -13.42 2.18 -15.73
CA ASP A 235 -13.29 3.63 -15.99
C ASP A 235 -12.19 4.29 -15.13
N ILE A 236 -10.96 3.79 -15.30
CA ILE A 236 -9.77 4.32 -14.62
C ILE A 236 -9.62 5.84 -14.79
N PRO A 237 -9.85 6.45 -15.98
CA PRO A 237 -9.84 7.91 -16.12
C PRO A 237 -10.81 8.64 -15.17
N ALA A 238 -12.04 8.15 -14.99
CA ALA A 238 -12.99 8.78 -14.07
C ALA A 238 -12.55 8.64 -12.60
N ILE A 239 -12.02 7.48 -12.22
CA ILE A 239 -11.46 7.24 -10.88
C ILE A 239 -10.30 8.21 -10.58
N LEU A 240 -9.34 8.35 -11.50
CA LEU A 240 -8.20 9.24 -11.30
C LEU A 240 -8.63 10.72 -11.24
N ARG A 241 -9.60 11.15 -12.05
CA ARG A 241 -10.20 12.51 -11.95
C ARG A 241 -10.88 12.72 -10.61
N PHE A 242 -11.59 11.71 -10.10
CA PHE A 242 -12.22 11.78 -8.79
C PHE A 242 -11.16 12.03 -7.70
N TYR A 243 -10.08 11.25 -7.68
CA TYR A 243 -8.98 11.46 -6.72
C TYR A 243 -8.33 12.85 -6.83
N GLN A 244 -8.09 13.34 -8.05
CA GLN A 244 -7.57 14.70 -8.26
C GLN A 244 -8.54 15.76 -7.72
N SER A 245 -9.85 15.61 -7.98
CA SER A 245 -10.88 16.56 -7.52
C SER A 245 -11.01 16.61 -6.00
N GLU A 246 -10.80 15.47 -5.33
CA GLU A 246 -10.80 15.34 -3.87
C GLU A 246 -9.48 15.79 -3.25
N LYS A 247 -8.48 16.17 -4.07
CA LYS A 247 -7.10 16.44 -3.64
C LYS A 247 -6.55 15.28 -2.79
N PHE A 248 -6.88 14.06 -3.20
CA PHE A 248 -6.48 12.84 -2.51
C PHE A 248 -4.95 12.79 -2.36
N ASP A 249 -4.48 12.49 -1.14
CA ASP A 249 -3.07 12.53 -0.77
C ASP A 249 -2.53 11.17 -0.27
N GLY A 250 -3.25 10.09 -0.57
CA GLY A 250 -2.90 8.73 -0.20
C GLY A 250 -2.20 7.92 -1.29
N PRO A 251 -1.78 6.69 -0.97
CA PRO A 251 -1.25 5.76 -1.94
C PRO A 251 -2.35 5.25 -2.88
N VAL A 252 -2.03 5.21 -4.17
CA VAL A 252 -2.76 4.47 -5.19
C VAL A 252 -1.85 3.34 -5.63
N SER A 253 -2.09 2.16 -5.07
CA SER A 253 -1.31 0.95 -5.31
C SER A 253 -1.90 0.21 -6.51
N VAL A 254 -1.09 0.03 -7.56
CA VAL A 254 -1.41 -0.90 -8.64
C VAL A 254 -1.38 -2.31 -8.04
N GLU A 255 -2.52 -2.98 -8.03
CA GLU A 255 -2.60 -4.40 -7.71
C GLU A 255 -3.01 -5.15 -8.99
N TYR A 256 -2.26 -6.19 -9.35
CA TYR A 256 -2.49 -6.92 -10.60
C TYR A 256 -2.43 -8.43 -10.37
N GLU A 257 -3.60 -9.04 -10.26
CA GLU A 257 -3.84 -10.44 -9.92
C GLU A 257 -4.10 -11.32 -11.14
N HIS A 258 -3.44 -11.01 -12.26
CA HIS A 258 -3.47 -11.81 -13.47
C HIS A 258 -2.06 -12.01 -14.02
N ASN A 259 -1.80 -13.14 -14.68
CA ASN A 259 -0.49 -13.47 -15.24
C ASN A 259 0.68 -13.29 -14.24
N MET A 260 0.49 -13.67 -12.97
CA MET A 260 1.32 -13.20 -11.84
C MET A 260 2.80 -13.61 -11.89
N GLU A 261 3.18 -14.60 -12.69
CA GLU A 261 4.59 -14.99 -12.91
C GLU A 261 5.28 -14.09 -13.94
N ARG A 262 4.52 -13.38 -14.78
CA ARG A 262 5.03 -12.62 -15.93
C ARG A 262 4.35 -11.25 -16.09
N SER A 263 3.70 -10.74 -15.04
CA SER A 263 2.86 -9.53 -15.06
C SER A 263 3.63 -8.21 -15.12
N LEU A 264 4.97 -8.24 -15.09
CA LEU A 264 5.80 -7.02 -15.08
C LEU A 264 5.50 -6.07 -16.26
N PRO A 265 5.33 -6.52 -17.52
CA PRO A 265 4.95 -5.65 -18.63
C PRO A 265 3.59 -4.96 -18.42
N GLU A 266 2.59 -5.67 -17.91
CA GLU A 266 1.26 -5.15 -17.63
C GLU A 266 1.31 -4.12 -16.50
N VAL A 267 2.00 -4.43 -15.41
CA VAL A 267 2.22 -3.50 -14.29
C VAL A 267 2.95 -2.24 -14.75
N SER A 268 3.97 -2.38 -15.60
CA SER A 268 4.68 -1.24 -16.20
C SER A 268 3.75 -0.35 -17.01
N SER A 269 2.82 -0.95 -17.75
CA SER A 269 1.80 -0.24 -18.53
C SER A 269 0.83 0.52 -17.62
N CYS A 270 0.35 -0.12 -16.54
CA CYS A 270 -0.50 0.52 -15.53
C CYS A 270 0.19 1.72 -14.85
N ILE A 271 1.45 1.56 -14.45
CA ILE A 271 2.26 2.63 -13.86
C ILE A 271 2.45 3.78 -14.86
N GLY A 272 2.74 3.47 -16.13
CA GLY A 272 2.85 4.44 -17.21
C GLY A 272 1.54 5.23 -17.41
N PHE A 273 0.40 4.53 -17.41
CA PHE A 273 -0.93 5.11 -17.54
C PHE A 273 -1.21 6.14 -16.43
N VAL A 274 -1.08 5.75 -15.16
CA VAL A 274 -1.35 6.66 -14.03
C VAL A 274 -0.38 7.84 -14.05
N ARG A 275 0.92 7.60 -14.28
CA ARG A 275 1.93 8.67 -14.35
C ARG A 275 1.60 9.69 -15.45
N GLY A 276 1.21 9.22 -16.63
CA GLY A 276 0.79 10.08 -17.75
C GLY A 276 -0.47 10.88 -17.45
N PHE A 277 -1.36 10.35 -16.60
CA PHE A 277 -2.59 11.01 -16.20
C PHE A 277 -2.38 12.12 -15.14
N ILE A 278 -1.51 11.87 -14.17
CA ILE A 278 -1.31 12.79 -13.02
C ILE A 278 -0.25 13.85 -13.25
N THR A 279 0.60 13.68 -14.27
CA THR A 279 1.58 14.70 -14.65
C THR A 279 0.86 15.87 -15.33
N PRO A 280 1.00 17.12 -14.86
CA PRO A 280 0.40 18.27 -15.53
C PRO A 280 0.85 18.32 -16.99
N LYS A 281 -0.10 18.49 -17.92
CA LYS A 281 0.25 18.81 -19.31
C LYS A 281 0.88 20.20 -19.30
N ARG A 282 2.12 20.28 -19.79
CA ARG A 282 2.81 21.55 -20.01
C ARG A 282 2.12 22.35 -21.11
#